data_AF-A0A2A6PV65-F1
#
_entry.id   AF-A0A2A6PV65-F1
#
_cell.length_a   1.000
_cell.length_b   1.000
_cell.length_c   1.000
_cell.angle_alpha   90.00
_cell.angle_beta   90.00
_cell.angle_gamma   90.00
#
_symmetry.space_group_name_H-M   'P 1'
#
loop_
_entity.id
_entity.type
_entity.pdbx_description
1 polymer ?
#
loop_
_entity_poly.entity_id
_entity_poly.type
_entity_poly.pdbx_seq_one_letter_code
_entity_poly.pdbx_strand_id
1 'polypeptide(L)'
;MIAATAEHRESPDQADSRLRIDYWRVRIYSIGFIISYLLYLGAGGFEHWPVLAATVLLVTCFGAWRLHHGWLRGGIIAGTIHALLFPFIVQALSSGEPIVALVARFPVWPQLLVTLIASRALASESHLAFARFWLRPLDCSGPVQMQSAAAPAALACFLVLLFYLVTPHLMVPGSGPVQSIVVSAVLGRTVVHSAIIFLFFVVMASIFDAALLHVADRMVIAGFGRMIAAERDDGRRPDLSAILTRQFAPAAHTRAVRLLSAAIDGADPDAATPLRLAALSFDRFQSASRQFVRSLLPLLPLLGFLGTVIGLASAISDLPHDLNASSGHNVDISASLAGLAVKFETTLLGLIASIICSLALGLLEKRETELAAMCLLIADDAREAR
;
A
#
# COMPACT_ATOMS: atom_id res chain seq x y z
N MET A 1 -49.97 8.73 -4.41
CA MET A 1 -50.09 8.10 -3.08
C MET A 1 -48.95 7.11 -2.94
N ILE A 2 -47.74 7.65 -2.75
CA ILE A 2 -46.51 6.89 -2.62
C ILE A 2 -46.52 6.41 -1.18
N ALA A 3 -46.85 5.15 -0.96
CA ALA A 3 -46.64 4.52 0.33
C ALA A 3 -45.14 4.59 0.59
N ALA A 4 -44.74 5.53 1.44
CA ALA A 4 -43.45 5.51 2.10
C ALA A 4 -43.41 4.17 2.83
N THR A 5 -42.81 3.17 2.18
CA THR A 5 -42.31 1.98 2.84
C THR A 5 -41.56 2.51 4.05
N ALA A 6 -42.03 2.14 5.24
CA ALA A 6 -41.39 2.48 6.50
C ALA A 6 -40.00 1.84 6.45
N GLU A 7 -39.07 2.58 5.85
CA GLU A 7 -37.67 2.26 5.74
C GLU A 7 -37.24 2.10 7.18
N HIS A 8 -37.04 0.84 7.57
CA HIS A 8 -36.66 0.44 8.91
C HIS A 8 -35.28 1.03 9.13
N ARG A 9 -35.23 2.31 9.57
CA ARG A 9 -33.99 3.01 9.88
C ARG A 9 -33.34 2.19 10.97
N GLU A 10 -32.32 1.42 10.57
CA GLU A 10 -31.48 0.69 11.51
C GLU A 10 -31.08 1.66 12.62
N SER A 11 -31.29 1.26 13.87
CA SER A 11 -30.90 2.12 14.97
C SER A 11 -29.39 2.38 14.88
N PRO A 12 -28.92 3.58 15.27
CA PRO A 12 -27.50 3.91 15.26
C PRO A 12 -26.63 2.81 15.89
N ASP A 13 -27.13 2.19 16.97
CA ASP A 13 -26.49 1.09 17.69
C ASP A 13 -26.25 -0.17 16.84
N GLN A 14 -27.17 -0.53 15.94
CA GLN A 14 -27.00 -1.69 15.07
C GLN A 14 -25.89 -1.46 14.04
N ALA A 15 -25.84 -0.27 13.42
CA ALA A 15 -24.77 0.08 12.49
C ALA A 15 -23.40 0.09 13.18
N ASP A 16 -23.33 0.61 14.41
CA ASP A 16 -22.09 0.63 15.18
C ASP A 16 -21.65 -0.78 15.64
N SER A 17 -22.61 -1.67 15.90
CA SER A 17 -22.32 -3.07 16.24
C SER A 17 -21.62 -3.83 15.10
N ARG A 18 -21.97 -3.52 13.83
CA ARG A 18 -21.35 -4.14 12.64
C ARG A 18 -19.89 -3.73 12.48
N LEU A 19 -19.56 -2.49 12.84
CA LEU A 19 -18.19 -1.95 12.76
C LEU A 19 -17.31 -2.36 13.95
N ARG A 20 -17.86 -3.04 14.97
CA ARG A 20 -17.14 -3.35 16.22
C ARG A 20 -15.82 -4.09 15.96
N ILE A 21 -15.78 -5.00 14.99
CA ILE A 21 -14.57 -5.75 14.62
C ILE A 21 -13.49 -4.81 14.06
N ASP A 22 -13.87 -3.87 13.19
CA ASP A 22 -12.95 -2.92 12.59
C ASP A 22 -12.42 -1.91 13.61
N TYR A 23 -13.27 -1.46 14.53
CA TYR A 23 -12.85 -0.66 15.69
C TYR A 23 -11.80 -1.38 16.55
N TRP A 24 -12.04 -2.65 16.87
CA TRP A 24 -11.08 -3.47 17.62
C TRP A 24 -9.76 -3.62 16.88
N ARG A 25 -9.80 -3.85 15.57
CA ARG A 25 -8.61 -3.97 14.73
C ARG A 25 -7.78 -2.68 14.74
N VAL A 26 -8.41 -1.52 14.54
CA VAL A 26 -7.73 -0.22 14.60
C VAL A 26 -7.11 0.01 15.98
N ARG A 27 -7.83 -0.30 17.06
CA ARG A 27 -7.30 -0.18 18.43
C ARG A 27 -6.09 -1.07 18.67
N ILE A 28 -6.15 -2.34 18.28
CA ILE A 28 -5.04 -3.30 18.44
C ILE A 28 -3.80 -2.80 17.71
N TYR A 29 -3.93 -2.37 16.45
CA TYR A 29 -2.79 -1.86 15.70
C TYR A 29 -2.28 -0.51 16.21
N SER A 30 -3.16 0.35 16.73
CA SER A 30 -2.75 1.63 17.34
C SER A 30 -1.95 1.40 18.61
N ILE A 31 -2.39 0.47 19.47
CA ILE A 31 -1.66 0.06 20.68
C ILE A 31 -0.32 -0.57 20.28
N GLY A 32 -0.33 -1.47 19.30
CA GLY A 32 0.88 -2.07 18.75
C GLY A 32 1.87 -1.01 18.25
N PHE A 33 1.38 0.03 17.57
CA PHE A 33 2.22 1.13 17.08
C PHE A 33 2.82 1.92 18.24
N ILE A 34 2.03 2.27 19.27
CA ILE A 34 2.51 2.98 20.46
C ILE A 34 3.62 2.17 21.15
N ILE A 35 3.41 0.86 21.35
CA ILE A 35 4.42 -0.03 21.95
C ILE A 35 5.69 -0.05 21.08
N SER A 36 5.53 -0.20 19.77
CA SER A 36 6.65 -0.25 18.83
C SER A 36 7.46 1.06 18.85
N TYR A 37 6.76 2.19 18.92
CA TYR A 37 7.38 3.51 18.98
C TYR A 37 8.09 3.76 20.32
N LEU A 38 7.51 3.31 21.44
CA LEU A 38 8.17 3.36 22.74
C LEU A 38 9.44 2.51 22.78
N LEU A 39 9.43 1.31 22.17
CA LEU A 39 10.62 0.49 22.02
C LEU A 39 11.70 1.19 21.18
N TYR A 40 11.30 1.86 20.10
CA TYR A 40 12.19 2.71 19.31
C TYR A 40 12.81 3.85 20.14
N LEU A 41 12.01 4.55 20.94
CA LEU A 41 12.52 5.61 21.83
C LEU A 41 13.50 5.07 22.87
N GLY A 42 13.20 3.90 23.46
CA GLY A 42 14.07 3.22 24.42
C GLY A 42 15.39 2.69 23.82
N ALA A 43 15.42 2.43 22.51
CA ALA A 43 16.60 1.99 21.78
C ALA A 43 17.54 3.15 21.35
N GLY A 44 17.36 4.36 21.89
CA GLY A 44 18.18 5.54 21.60
C GLY A 44 17.48 6.62 20.75
N GLY A 45 16.22 6.39 20.33
CA GLY A 45 15.46 7.40 19.58
C GLY A 45 15.11 8.66 20.39
N PHE A 46 15.15 8.60 21.73
CA PHE A 46 14.75 9.71 22.60
C PHE A 46 15.81 10.81 22.73
N GLU A 47 17.11 10.48 22.64
CA GLU A 47 18.21 11.42 22.93
C GLU A 47 18.24 12.63 22.00
N HIS A 48 17.68 12.49 20.79
CA HIS A 48 17.85 13.50 19.76
C HIS A 48 16.68 14.51 19.71
N TRP A 49 15.44 14.12 20.03
CA TRP A 49 14.24 14.98 19.88
C TRP A 49 13.11 14.65 20.89
N PRO A 50 13.30 14.87 22.20
CA PRO A 50 12.35 14.42 23.23
C PRO A 50 10.98 15.10 23.13
N VAL A 51 10.93 16.37 22.72
CA VAL A 51 9.67 17.14 22.57
C VAL A 51 8.81 16.61 21.41
N LEU A 52 9.44 16.32 20.28
CA LEU A 52 8.76 15.75 19.11
C LEU A 52 8.25 14.35 19.42
N ALA A 53 9.08 13.52 20.05
CA ALA A 53 8.69 12.18 20.50
C ALA A 53 7.49 12.21 21.46
N ALA A 54 7.51 13.10 22.46
CA ALA A 54 6.40 13.27 23.38
C ALA A 54 5.11 13.74 22.68
N THR A 55 5.25 14.65 21.71
CA THR A 55 4.10 15.17 20.93
C THR A 55 3.50 14.08 20.06
N VAL A 56 4.31 13.31 19.35
CA VAL A 56 3.86 12.15 18.56
C VAL A 56 3.12 11.15 19.44
N LEU A 57 3.68 10.82 20.60
CA LEU A 57 3.06 9.89 21.53
C LEU A 57 1.71 10.42 22.03
N LEU A 58 1.66 11.70 22.43
CA LEU A 58 0.43 12.33 22.93
C LEU A 58 -0.65 12.37 21.85
N VAL A 59 -0.33 12.81 20.64
CA VAL A 59 -1.27 12.87 19.51
C VAL A 59 -1.79 11.48 19.15
N THR A 60 -0.92 10.48 19.13
CA THR A 60 -1.29 9.10 18.80
C THR A 60 -2.16 8.48 19.90
N CYS A 61 -1.78 8.64 21.17
CA CYS A 61 -2.56 8.16 22.32
C CYS A 61 -3.93 8.83 22.37
N PHE A 62 -3.99 10.15 22.17
CA PHE A 62 -5.24 10.89 22.13
C PHE A 62 -6.13 10.44 20.97
N GLY A 63 -5.55 10.30 19.77
CA GLY A 63 -6.24 9.80 18.59
C GLY A 63 -6.77 8.37 18.78
N ALA A 64 -5.97 7.48 19.38
CA ALA A 64 -6.37 6.10 19.67
C ALA A 64 -7.48 6.01 20.72
N TRP A 65 -7.44 6.87 21.74
CA TRP A 65 -8.45 6.94 22.80
C TRP A 65 -9.79 7.45 22.27
N ARG A 66 -9.78 8.60 21.57
CA ARG A 66 -10.99 9.25 21.07
C ARG A 66 -11.50 8.66 19.75
N LEU A 67 -10.72 7.79 19.09
CA LEU A 67 -11.00 7.30 17.74
C LEU A 67 -11.20 8.44 16.71
N HIS A 68 -10.52 9.58 16.95
CA HIS A 68 -10.49 10.70 15.99
C HIS A 68 -9.50 10.38 14.88
N HIS A 69 -10.04 9.99 13.73
CA HIS A 69 -9.32 9.57 12.51
C HIS A 69 -8.12 10.45 12.15
N GLY A 70 -8.34 11.78 12.05
CA GLY A 70 -7.29 12.71 11.64
C GLY A 70 -6.10 12.77 12.61
N TRP A 71 -6.37 12.74 13.91
CA TRP A 71 -5.33 12.82 14.95
C TRP A 71 -4.53 11.53 15.01
N LEU A 72 -5.21 10.38 14.98
CA LEU A 72 -4.55 9.08 14.97
C LEU A 72 -3.65 8.92 13.74
N ARG A 73 -4.18 9.23 12.54
CA ARG A 73 -3.44 9.17 11.28
C ARG A 73 -2.24 10.12 11.29
N GLY A 74 -2.44 11.37 11.74
CA GLY A 74 -1.36 12.35 11.86
C GLY A 74 -0.25 11.91 12.82
N GLY A 75 -0.63 11.37 13.99
CA GLY A 75 0.30 10.84 14.98
C GLY A 75 1.13 9.66 14.45
N ILE A 76 0.48 8.69 13.80
CA ILE A 76 1.17 7.52 13.22
C ILE A 76 2.14 7.96 12.11
N ILE A 77 1.72 8.86 11.22
CA ILE A 77 2.57 9.38 10.14
C ILE A 77 3.77 10.12 10.73
N ALA A 78 3.54 11.04 11.66
CA ALA A 78 4.61 11.81 12.30
C ALA A 78 5.60 10.91 13.05
N GLY A 79 5.11 9.88 13.76
CA GLY A 79 5.96 8.91 14.43
C GLY A 79 6.77 8.03 13.48
N THR A 80 6.17 7.64 12.36
CA THR A 80 6.88 6.89 11.30
C THR A 80 7.98 7.75 10.68
N ILE A 81 7.68 9.01 10.35
CA ILE A 81 8.66 9.97 9.82
C ILE A 81 9.78 10.18 10.84
N HIS A 82 9.46 10.37 12.12
CA HIS A 82 10.45 10.52 13.18
C HIS A 82 11.39 9.30 13.28
N ALA A 83 10.82 8.09 13.28
CA ALA A 83 11.59 6.85 13.36
C ALA A 83 12.47 6.60 12.13
N LEU A 84 12.15 7.18 10.97
CA LEU A 84 12.95 7.05 9.75
C LEU A 84 13.99 8.15 9.60
N LEU A 85 13.64 9.38 9.99
CA LEU A 85 14.56 10.51 9.95
C LEU A 85 15.76 10.26 10.86
N PHE A 86 15.53 9.61 12.00
CA PHE A 86 16.55 9.35 12.99
C PHE A 86 16.72 7.85 13.27
N PRO A 87 17.94 7.27 13.19
CA PRO A 87 19.22 7.94 12.88
C PRO A 87 19.51 8.09 11.38
N PHE A 88 18.78 7.41 10.49
CA PHE A 88 19.26 7.14 9.13
C PHE A 88 19.40 8.37 8.24
N ILE A 89 18.34 9.16 8.06
CA ILE A 89 18.36 10.26 7.07
C ILE A 89 19.30 11.36 7.55
N VAL A 90 19.25 11.72 8.83
CA VAL A 90 20.16 12.73 9.40
C VAL A 90 21.61 12.27 9.29
N GLN A 91 21.91 11.01 9.65
CA GLN A 91 23.27 10.48 9.56
C GLN A 91 23.74 10.34 8.11
N ALA A 92 22.87 9.93 7.18
CA ALA A 92 23.21 9.84 5.75
C ALA A 92 23.58 11.20 5.18
N LEU A 93 22.81 12.24 5.52
CA LEU A 93 23.07 13.61 5.06
C LEU A 93 24.32 14.20 5.70
N SER A 94 24.58 13.93 6.99
CA SER A 94 25.72 14.51 7.70
C SER A 94 27.04 13.81 7.38
N SER A 95 27.04 12.49 7.21
CA SER A 95 28.24 11.69 6.97
C SER A 95 28.53 11.46 5.48
N GLY A 96 27.54 11.66 4.60
CA GLY A 96 27.63 11.26 3.20
C GLY A 96 27.70 9.74 2.99
N GLU A 97 27.51 8.95 4.05
CA GLU A 97 27.50 7.49 3.95
C GLU A 97 26.23 7.01 3.23
N PRO A 98 26.34 5.99 2.36
CA PRO A 98 25.16 5.43 1.72
C PRO A 98 24.27 4.73 2.76
N ILE A 99 22.95 4.76 2.55
CA ILE A 99 21.95 4.19 3.46
C ILE A 99 22.27 2.73 3.82
N VAL A 100 22.75 1.94 2.85
CA VAL A 100 23.13 0.54 3.07
C VAL A 100 24.23 0.39 4.15
N ALA A 101 25.21 1.30 4.21
CA ALA A 101 26.26 1.26 5.22
C ALA A 101 25.72 1.61 6.60
N LEU A 102 24.78 2.56 6.67
CA LEU A 102 24.11 2.93 7.92
C LEU A 102 23.22 1.79 8.44
N VAL A 103 22.45 1.15 7.57
CA VAL A 103 21.60 -0.01 7.91
C VAL A 103 22.43 -1.16 8.47
N ALA A 104 23.66 -1.35 7.98
CA ALA A 104 24.57 -2.38 8.50
C ALA A 104 25.18 -2.03 9.87
N ARG A 105 25.30 -0.74 10.21
CA ARG A 105 25.95 -0.27 11.45
C ARG A 105 24.97 -0.09 12.62
N PHE A 106 23.73 0.31 12.33
CA PHE A 106 22.75 0.62 13.36
C PHE A 106 21.73 -0.50 13.53
N PRO A 107 21.24 -0.76 14.75
CA PRO A 107 20.14 -1.70 14.96
C PRO A 107 18.86 -1.15 14.33
N VAL A 108 18.49 -1.67 13.16
CA VAL A 108 17.31 -1.22 12.37
C VAL A 108 15.98 -1.85 12.83
N TRP A 109 16.03 -2.83 13.74
CA TRP A 109 14.86 -3.60 14.15
C TRP A 109 13.72 -2.76 14.75
N PRO A 110 13.96 -1.67 15.54
CA PRO A 110 12.88 -0.86 16.05
C PRO A 110 12.15 -0.11 14.92
N GLN A 111 12.89 0.40 13.94
CA GLN A 111 12.32 1.08 12.78
C GLN A 111 11.52 0.11 11.89
N LEU A 112 12.00 -1.13 11.73
CA LEU A 112 11.25 -2.19 11.06
C LEU A 112 9.90 -2.42 11.76
N LEU A 113 9.89 -2.50 13.09
CA LEU A 113 8.66 -2.70 13.86
C LEU A 113 7.70 -1.51 13.71
N VAL A 114 8.20 -0.27 13.89
CA VAL A 114 7.40 0.96 13.76
C VAL A 114 6.77 1.06 12.38
N THR A 115 7.56 0.89 11.31
CA THR A 115 7.07 1.01 9.92
C THR A 115 6.07 -0.08 9.54
N LEU A 116 6.30 -1.33 9.97
CA LEU A 116 5.38 -2.43 9.73
C LEU A 116 4.04 -2.21 10.42
N ILE A 117 4.06 -1.88 11.71
CA ILE A 117 2.83 -1.69 12.48
C ILE A 117 2.11 -0.40 12.08
N ALA A 118 2.85 0.67 11.74
CA ALA A 118 2.27 1.88 11.16
C ALA A 118 1.48 1.59 9.89
N SER A 119 2.05 0.79 8.98
CA SER A 119 1.37 0.39 7.76
C SER A 119 0.03 -0.30 8.06
N ARG A 120 0.01 -1.27 8.98
CA ARG A 120 -1.23 -2.00 9.35
C ARG A 120 -2.25 -1.12 10.05
N ALA A 121 -1.80 -0.21 10.91
CA ALA A 121 -2.65 0.76 11.59
C ALA A 121 -3.31 1.74 10.60
N LEU A 122 -2.52 2.31 9.67
CA LEU A 122 -3.00 3.23 8.64
C LEU A 122 -3.96 2.56 7.65
N ALA A 123 -3.67 1.32 7.23
CA ALA A 123 -4.55 0.55 6.35
C ALA A 123 -5.91 0.27 7.04
N SER A 124 -5.86 -0.20 8.28
CA SER A 124 -7.07 -0.52 9.06
C SER A 124 -7.91 0.73 9.34
N GLU A 125 -7.25 1.86 9.62
CA GLU A 125 -7.92 3.15 9.81
C GLU A 125 -8.65 3.59 8.54
N SER A 126 -8.01 3.49 7.37
CA SER A 126 -8.67 3.80 6.08
C SER A 126 -9.85 2.87 5.78
N HIS A 127 -9.73 1.57 6.08
CA HIS A 127 -10.84 0.64 5.90
C HIS A 127 -12.03 0.97 6.79
N LEU A 128 -11.78 1.32 8.06
CA LEU A 128 -12.83 1.76 8.99
C LEU A 128 -13.48 3.06 8.53
N ALA A 129 -12.68 4.05 8.09
CA ALA A 129 -13.19 5.31 7.57
C ALA A 129 -14.07 5.09 6.33
N PHE A 130 -13.64 4.24 5.42
CA PHE A 130 -14.41 3.85 4.23
C PHE A 130 -15.70 3.12 4.60
N ALA A 131 -15.64 2.15 5.54
CA ALA A 131 -16.82 1.43 6.01
C ALA A 131 -17.85 2.36 6.67
N ARG A 132 -17.40 3.35 7.46
CA ARG A 132 -18.27 4.38 8.04
C ARG A 132 -18.91 5.26 6.99
N PHE A 133 -18.13 5.74 6.01
CA PHE A 133 -18.66 6.51 4.89
C PHE A 133 -19.78 5.77 4.19
N TRP A 134 -19.63 4.47 4.00
CA TRP A 134 -20.66 3.68 3.35
C TRP A 134 -21.92 3.46 4.17
N LEU A 135 -21.82 3.41 5.50
CA LEU A 135 -22.98 3.27 6.38
C LEU A 135 -23.67 4.61 6.61
N ARG A 136 -22.89 5.71 6.67
CA ARG A 136 -23.38 7.07 6.97
C ARG A 136 -22.65 8.10 6.09
N PRO A 137 -22.98 8.18 4.79
CA PRO A 137 -22.25 9.05 3.85
C PRO A 137 -22.42 10.54 4.16
N LEU A 138 -23.57 10.92 4.74
CA LEU A 138 -23.88 12.30 5.10
C LEU A 138 -23.15 12.77 6.38
N ASP A 139 -22.70 11.85 7.22
CA ASP A 139 -22.05 12.17 8.50
C ASP A 139 -20.53 12.31 8.38
N CYS A 140 -19.97 12.06 7.19
CA CYS A 140 -18.53 12.03 6.98
C CYS A 140 -17.99 13.42 6.63
N SER A 141 -17.31 14.04 7.59
CA SER A 141 -16.53 15.26 7.37
C SER A 141 -15.09 14.92 6.99
N GLY A 142 -14.83 14.70 5.70
CA GLY A 142 -13.47 14.56 5.19
C GLY A 142 -13.34 13.81 3.86
N PRO A 143 -12.14 13.84 3.25
CA PRO A 143 -11.86 13.09 2.04
C PRO A 143 -11.91 11.58 2.33
N VAL A 144 -12.83 10.88 1.67
CA VAL A 144 -12.99 9.43 1.78
C VAL A 144 -11.97 8.76 0.87
N GLN A 145 -11.12 7.92 1.45
CA GLN A 145 -10.10 7.17 0.73
C GLN A 145 -10.31 5.68 0.98
N MET A 146 -10.44 4.90 -0.10
CA MET A 146 -10.53 3.44 0.00
C MET A 146 -9.20 2.82 0.46
N GLN A 147 -8.08 3.42 0.05
CA GLN A 147 -6.73 3.05 0.47
C GLN A 147 -5.98 4.28 0.94
N SER A 148 -5.34 4.18 2.12
CA SER A 148 -4.43 5.22 2.61
C SER A 148 -3.12 5.17 1.82
N ALA A 149 -2.72 6.24 1.14
CA ALA A 149 -1.39 6.32 0.49
C ALA A 149 -0.22 6.26 1.49
N ALA A 150 -0.47 6.58 2.77
CA ALA A 150 0.54 6.51 3.82
C ALA A 150 0.82 5.06 4.26
N ALA A 151 -0.18 4.17 4.15
CA ALA A 151 -0.01 2.75 4.51
C ALA A 151 1.00 1.99 3.63
N PRO A 152 0.94 2.04 2.27
CA PRO A 152 1.94 1.43 1.43
C PRO A 152 3.27 2.17 1.49
N ALA A 153 3.30 3.49 1.74
CA ALA A 153 4.55 4.20 1.99
C ALA A 153 5.27 3.69 3.25
N ALA A 154 4.55 3.50 4.36
CA ALA A 154 5.12 2.92 5.57
C ALA A 154 5.58 1.47 5.34
N LEU A 155 4.81 0.65 4.61
CA LEU A 155 5.22 -0.71 4.25
C LEU A 155 6.47 -0.70 3.35
N ALA A 156 6.56 0.25 2.42
CA ALA A 156 7.71 0.40 1.56
C ALA A 156 8.96 0.74 2.37
N CYS A 157 8.86 1.64 3.36
CA CYS A 157 9.96 1.91 4.27
C CYS A 157 10.42 0.64 5.01
N PHE A 158 9.48 -0.16 5.52
CA PHE A 158 9.78 -1.47 6.10
C PHE A 158 10.52 -2.38 5.11
N LEU A 159 9.99 -2.53 3.90
CA LEU A 159 10.55 -3.40 2.86
C LEU A 159 11.92 -2.93 2.37
N VAL A 160 12.15 -1.62 2.25
CA VAL A 160 13.46 -1.03 1.90
C VAL A 160 14.49 -1.33 2.98
N LEU A 161 14.15 -1.12 4.25
CA LEU A 161 15.06 -1.43 5.36
C LEU A 161 15.38 -2.92 5.42
N LEU A 162 14.36 -3.77 5.30
CA LEU A 162 14.52 -5.22 5.25
C LEU A 162 15.37 -5.66 4.05
N PHE A 163 15.15 -5.04 2.89
CA PHE A 163 15.89 -5.29 1.67
C PHE A 163 17.38 -4.98 1.87
N TYR A 164 17.73 -3.81 2.39
CA TYR A 164 19.13 -3.46 2.64
C TYR A 164 19.77 -4.28 3.76
N LEU A 165 18.98 -4.76 4.72
CA LEU A 165 19.47 -5.66 5.77
C LEU A 165 19.79 -7.06 5.21
N VAL A 166 18.94 -7.58 4.33
CA VAL A 166 19.02 -8.98 3.86
C VAL A 166 19.91 -9.13 2.62
N THR A 167 19.93 -8.13 1.73
CA THR A 167 20.65 -8.22 0.44
C THR A 167 22.15 -8.55 0.58
N PRO A 168 22.92 -7.95 1.52
CA PRO A 168 24.32 -8.29 1.72
C PRO A 168 24.55 -9.78 2.07
N HIS A 169 23.56 -10.45 2.66
CA HIS A 169 23.65 -11.86 3.03
C HIS A 169 23.20 -12.81 1.91
N LEU A 170 22.25 -12.39 1.07
CA LEU A 170 21.78 -13.20 -0.06
C LEU A 170 22.73 -13.14 -1.26
N MET A 171 23.38 -12.01 -1.46
CA MET A 171 24.28 -11.78 -2.57
C MET A 171 25.71 -12.17 -2.16
N VAL A 172 25.98 -13.47 -2.04
CA VAL A 172 27.36 -13.95 -2.04
C VAL A 172 27.92 -13.65 -3.43
N PRO A 173 29.06 -12.93 -3.56
CA PRO A 173 29.63 -12.61 -4.85
C PRO A 173 30.01 -13.91 -5.59
N GLY A 174 29.11 -14.38 -6.46
CA GLY A 174 29.41 -15.40 -7.45
C GLY A 174 30.28 -14.80 -8.56
N SER A 175 31.18 -15.59 -9.12
CA SER A 175 32.25 -15.17 -10.03
C SER A 175 31.80 -14.75 -11.45
N GLY A 176 30.52 -14.44 -11.65
CA GLY A 176 29.95 -14.13 -12.97
C GLY A 176 29.82 -12.62 -13.22
N PRO A 177 30.28 -12.09 -14.37
CA PRO A 177 30.22 -10.65 -14.68
C PRO A 177 28.78 -10.10 -14.76
N VAL A 178 27.79 -10.93 -15.11
CA VAL A 178 26.38 -10.53 -15.14
C VAL A 178 25.82 -10.37 -13.74
N GLN A 179 26.17 -11.28 -12.82
CA GLN A 179 25.71 -11.22 -11.44
C GLN A 179 26.27 -9.97 -10.74
N SER A 180 27.52 -9.60 -11.01
CA SER A 180 28.11 -8.38 -10.45
C SER A 180 27.40 -7.11 -10.93
N ILE A 181 26.94 -7.05 -12.19
CA ILE A 181 26.20 -5.89 -12.71
C ILE A 181 24.84 -5.78 -12.01
N VAL A 182 24.10 -6.88 -11.87
CA VAL A 182 22.79 -6.85 -11.20
C VAL A 182 22.93 -6.52 -9.72
N VAL A 183 23.94 -7.07 -9.04
CA VAL A 183 24.24 -6.77 -7.63
C VAL A 183 24.65 -5.32 -7.46
N SER A 184 25.54 -4.82 -8.32
CA SER A 184 25.99 -3.41 -8.33
C SER A 184 24.81 -2.48 -8.55
N ALA A 185 23.98 -2.79 -9.55
CA ALA A 185 22.76 -2.07 -9.83
C ALA A 185 21.93 -2.03 -8.56
N VAL A 186 21.54 -3.18 -7.98
CA VAL A 186 20.68 -3.30 -6.80
C VAL A 186 21.26 -2.65 -5.52
N LEU A 187 22.56 -2.65 -5.31
CA LEU A 187 23.23 -2.04 -4.16
C LEU A 187 23.75 -0.63 -4.44
N GLY A 188 23.29 -0.01 -5.54
CA GLY A 188 23.74 1.28 -6.01
C GLY A 188 23.78 2.33 -4.89
N ARG A 189 24.89 3.06 -4.83
CA ARG A 189 25.16 4.03 -3.75
C ARG A 189 24.50 5.40 -3.98
N THR A 190 23.77 5.57 -5.08
CA THR A 190 23.21 6.87 -5.48
C THR A 190 21.85 7.13 -4.84
N VAL A 191 21.51 8.40 -4.65
CA VAL A 191 20.19 8.82 -4.15
C VAL A 191 19.07 8.40 -5.11
N VAL A 192 19.32 8.51 -6.43
CA VAL A 192 18.38 8.07 -7.47
C VAL A 192 18.07 6.58 -7.35
N HIS A 193 19.10 5.78 -7.09
CA HIS A 193 18.95 4.34 -6.89
C HIS A 193 18.03 4.02 -5.71
N SER A 194 18.27 4.64 -4.56
CA SER A 194 17.42 4.48 -3.38
C SER A 194 15.98 4.96 -3.63
N ALA A 195 15.80 6.02 -4.43
CA ALA A 195 14.48 6.50 -4.81
C ALA A 195 13.72 5.51 -5.70
N ILE A 196 14.39 4.86 -6.66
CA ILE A 196 13.77 3.82 -7.51
C ILE A 196 13.34 2.63 -6.65
N ILE A 197 14.22 2.13 -5.77
CA ILE A 197 13.89 1.01 -4.87
C ILE A 197 12.72 1.36 -3.96
N PHE A 198 12.75 2.55 -3.35
CA PHE A 198 11.64 3.01 -2.50
C PHE A 198 10.34 3.07 -3.28
N LEU A 199 10.32 3.72 -4.44
CA LEU A 199 9.14 3.83 -5.29
C LEU A 199 8.62 2.45 -5.73
N PHE A 200 9.52 1.54 -6.10
CA PHE A 200 9.19 0.16 -6.44
C PHE A 200 8.43 -0.52 -5.29
N PHE A 201 8.95 -0.42 -4.07
CA PHE A 201 8.28 -1.01 -2.91
C PHE A 201 6.98 -0.30 -2.54
N VAL A 202 6.83 1.02 -2.78
CA VAL A 202 5.55 1.74 -2.60
C VAL A 202 4.49 1.18 -3.55
N VAL A 203 4.85 1.01 -4.83
CA VAL A 203 3.96 0.45 -5.85
C VAL A 203 3.59 -0.99 -5.51
N MET A 204 4.58 -1.83 -5.21
CA MET A 204 4.36 -3.23 -4.84
C MET A 204 3.54 -3.38 -3.56
N ALA A 205 3.79 -2.55 -2.54
CA ALA A 205 3.00 -2.53 -1.31
C ALA A 205 1.53 -2.17 -1.58
N SER A 206 1.29 -1.22 -2.48
CA SER A 206 -0.07 -0.82 -2.88
C SER A 206 -0.80 -1.94 -3.63
N ILE A 207 -0.10 -2.63 -4.54
CA ILE A 207 -0.62 -3.80 -5.26
C ILE A 207 -0.88 -4.97 -4.29
N PHE A 208 0.01 -5.20 -3.34
CA PHE A 208 -0.13 -6.27 -2.35
C PHE A 208 -1.32 -6.04 -1.42
N ASP A 209 -1.50 -4.82 -0.91
CA ASP A 209 -2.67 -4.46 -0.10
C ASP A 209 -3.98 -4.69 -0.86
N ALA A 210 -4.00 -4.29 -2.13
CA ALA A 210 -5.12 -4.56 -3.02
C ALA A 210 -5.36 -6.06 -3.27
N ALA A 211 -4.29 -6.85 -3.43
CA ALA A 211 -4.39 -8.30 -3.59
C ALA A 211 -4.96 -8.97 -2.33
N LEU A 212 -4.63 -8.49 -1.13
CA LEU A 212 -5.21 -8.98 0.12
C LEU A 212 -6.73 -8.70 0.20
N LEU A 213 -7.15 -7.51 -0.22
CA LEU A 213 -8.58 -7.17 -0.33
C LEU A 213 -9.29 -8.10 -1.32
N HIS A 214 -8.69 -8.34 -2.48
CA HIS A 214 -9.22 -9.28 -3.47
C HIS A 214 -9.36 -10.71 -2.92
N VAL A 215 -8.37 -11.18 -2.15
CA VAL A 215 -8.44 -12.50 -1.49
C VAL A 215 -9.58 -12.56 -0.47
N ALA A 216 -9.82 -11.49 0.30
CA ALA A 216 -10.97 -11.41 1.20
C ALA A 216 -12.30 -11.46 0.43
N ASP A 217 -12.41 -10.73 -0.69
CA ASP A 217 -13.59 -10.78 -1.57
C ASP A 217 -13.85 -12.19 -2.12
N ARG A 218 -12.80 -12.92 -2.52
CA ARG A 218 -12.94 -14.32 -2.97
C ARG A 218 -13.46 -15.24 -1.88
N MET A 219 -13.02 -15.05 -0.63
CA MET A 219 -13.51 -15.85 0.50
C MET A 219 -15.00 -15.60 0.76
N VAL A 220 -15.47 -14.35 0.63
CA VAL A 220 -16.89 -14.00 0.74
C VAL A 220 -17.70 -14.73 -0.34
N ILE A 221 -17.29 -14.65 -1.60
CA ILE A 221 -18.01 -15.30 -2.71
C ILE A 221 -18.04 -16.81 -2.54
N ALA A 222 -16.91 -17.42 -2.18
CA ALA A 222 -16.84 -18.85 -1.94
C ALA A 222 -17.72 -19.27 -0.75
N GLY A 223 -17.79 -18.46 0.31
CA GLY A 223 -18.70 -18.67 1.43
C GLY A 223 -20.16 -18.61 1.01
N PHE A 224 -20.52 -17.60 0.22
CA PHE A 224 -21.88 -17.42 -0.29
C PHE A 224 -22.32 -18.59 -1.18
N GLY A 225 -21.46 -19.03 -2.10
CA GLY A 225 -21.74 -20.20 -2.95
C GLY A 225 -21.92 -21.50 -2.16
N ARG A 226 -21.11 -21.74 -1.11
CA ARG A 226 -21.28 -22.91 -0.24
C ARG A 226 -22.62 -22.91 0.50
N MET A 227 -23.10 -21.73 0.91
CA MET A 227 -24.39 -21.62 1.56
C MET A 227 -25.57 -21.92 0.63
N ILE A 228 -25.52 -21.39 -0.60
CA ILE A 228 -26.52 -21.68 -1.63
C ILE A 228 -26.57 -23.18 -1.90
N ALA A 229 -25.40 -23.81 -2.06
CA ALA A 229 -25.31 -25.25 -2.27
C ALA A 229 -25.92 -26.03 -1.09
N ALA A 230 -25.62 -25.64 0.16
CA ALA A 230 -26.17 -26.29 1.34
C ALA A 230 -27.71 -26.18 1.43
N GLU A 231 -28.30 -25.02 1.15
CA GLU A 231 -29.76 -24.89 1.14
C GLU A 231 -30.41 -25.71 0.01
N ARG A 232 -29.74 -25.82 -1.14
CA ARG A 232 -30.19 -26.65 -2.26
C ARG A 232 -30.12 -28.15 -1.94
N ASP A 233 -29.05 -28.59 -1.28
CA ASP A 233 -28.89 -29.98 -0.83
C ASP A 233 -29.97 -30.37 0.20
N ASP A 234 -30.39 -29.40 1.02
CA ASP A 234 -31.54 -29.53 1.95
C ASP A 234 -32.91 -29.50 1.26
N GLY A 235 -32.96 -29.36 -0.07
CA GLY A 235 -34.20 -29.22 -0.85
C GLY A 235 -34.93 -27.90 -0.61
N ARG A 236 -34.28 -26.93 0.04
CA ARG A 236 -34.83 -25.59 0.30
C ARG A 236 -34.52 -24.65 -0.85
N ARG A 237 -35.36 -23.63 -1.00
CA ARG A 237 -35.13 -22.55 -1.96
C ARG A 237 -34.24 -21.49 -1.28
N PRO A 238 -33.06 -21.17 -1.86
CA PRO A 238 -32.16 -20.21 -1.25
C PRO A 238 -32.73 -18.79 -1.27
N ASP A 239 -32.95 -18.23 -0.09
CA ASP A 239 -33.27 -16.80 0.06
C ASP A 239 -31.97 -16.00 0.04
N LEU A 240 -31.52 -15.64 -1.17
CA LEU A 240 -30.25 -14.96 -1.41
C LEU A 240 -30.11 -13.66 -0.60
N SER A 241 -31.18 -12.88 -0.50
CA SER A 241 -31.20 -11.62 0.23
C SER A 241 -31.09 -11.87 1.73
N ALA A 242 -31.79 -12.88 2.28
CA ALA A 242 -31.64 -13.27 3.67
C ALA A 242 -30.25 -13.84 3.99
N ILE A 243 -29.68 -14.65 3.10
CA ILE A 243 -28.32 -15.18 3.23
C ILE A 243 -27.31 -14.03 3.30
N LEU A 244 -27.38 -13.11 2.33
CA LEU A 244 -26.47 -11.97 2.24
C LEU A 244 -26.56 -11.07 3.48
N THR A 245 -27.78 -10.69 3.87
CA THR A 245 -28.01 -9.77 5.00
C THR A 245 -27.70 -10.39 6.36
N ARG A 246 -27.97 -11.69 6.56
CA ARG A 246 -27.74 -12.34 7.86
C ARG A 246 -26.30 -12.79 8.03
N GLN A 247 -25.73 -13.47 7.03
CA GLN A 247 -24.42 -14.12 7.18
C GLN A 247 -23.26 -13.21 6.75
N PHE A 248 -23.50 -12.29 5.82
CA PHE A 248 -22.45 -11.41 5.28
C PHE A 248 -22.60 -9.95 5.72
N ALA A 249 -23.47 -9.64 6.69
CA ALA A 249 -23.56 -8.31 7.31
C ALA A 249 -22.21 -7.74 7.77
N PRO A 250 -21.30 -8.51 8.41
CA PRO A 250 -19.98 -8.01 8.79
C PRO A 250 -19.10 -7.62 7.58
N ALA A 251 -19.36 -8.23 6.42
CA ALA A 251 -18.64 -8.01 5.17
C ALA A 251 -19.40 -7.07 4.21
N ALA A 252 -20.45 -6.37 4.65
CA ALA A 252 -21.27 -5.50 3.78
C ALA A 252 -20.51 -4.32 3.14
N HIS A 253 -19.33 -3.98 3.69
CA HIS A 253 -18.43 -2.97 3.12
C HIS A 253 -17.50 -3.53 2.03
N THR A 254 -17.40 -4.86 1.90
CA THR A 254 -16.56 -5.51 0.89
C THR A 254 -17.18 -5.38 -0.50
N ARG A 255 -16.33 -5.46 -1.52
CA ARG A 255 -16.78 -5.37 -2.92
C ARG A 255 -17.67 -6.55 -3.27
N ALA A 256 -17.27 -7.75 -2.86
CA ALA A 256 -17.99 -8.98 -3.15
C ALA A 256 -19.45 -8.92 -2.71
N VAL A 257 -19.72 -8.55 -1.45
CA VAL A 257 -21.09 -8.46 -0.92
C VAL A 257 -21.91 -7.43 -1.70
N ARG A 258 -21.31 -6.31 -2.11
CA ARG A 258 -22.03 -5.26 -2.84
C ARG A 258 -22.35 -5.63 -4.28
N LEU A 259 -21.38 -6.25 -4.96
CA LEU A 259 -21.63 -6.79 -6.30
C LEU A 259 -22.70 -7.87 -6.25
N LEU A 260 -22.67 -8.75 -5.25
CA LEU A 260 -23.72 -9.75 -5.04
C LEU A 260 -25.06 -9.09 -4.73
N SER A 261 -25.15 -8.11 -3.83
CA SER A 261 -26.40 -7.40 -3.54
C SER A 261 -26.97 -6.75 -4.79
N ALA A 262 -26.16 -5.98 -5.52
CA ALA A 262 -26.58 -5.33 -6.75
C ALA A 262 -27.00 -6.34 -7.83
N ALA A 263 -26.31 -7.47 -7.92
CA ALA A 263 -26.63 -8.54 -8.84
C ALA A 263 -27.88 -9.32 -8.42
N ILE A 264 -28.20 -9.46 -7.12
CA ILE A 264 -29.43 -10.09 -6.65
C ILE A 264 -30.62 -9.16 -6.91
N ASP A 265 -30.47 -7.88 -6.54
CA ASP A 265 -31.56 -6.90 -6.51
C ASP A 265 -31.86 -6.28 -7.89
N GLY A 266 -30.88 -6.23 -8.81
CA GLY A 266 -31.06 -5.73 -10.18
C GLY A 266 -32.01 -6.55 -11.07
N ALA A 267 -32.75 -7.50 -10.51
CA ALA A 267 -33.82 -8.26 -11.17
C ALA A 267 -35.16 -7.51 -11.17
N ASP A 268 -35.33 -6.57 -10.23
CA ASP A 268 -36.53 -5.75 -10.16
C ASP A 268 -36.31 -4.45 -10.97
N PRO A 269 -36.99 -4.28 -12.13
CA PRO A 269 -36.79 -3.13 -13.00
C PRO A 269 -37.11 -1.79 -12.31
N ASP A 270 -37.96 -1.77 -11.28
CA ASP A 270 -38.33 -0.56 -10.54
C ASP A 270 -37.35 -0.25 -9.37
N ALA A 271 -36.74 -1.27 -8.76
CA ALA A 271 -35.73 -1.10 -7.70
C ALA A 271 -34.28 -1.00 -8.23
N ALA A 272 -34.06 -1.23 -9.52
CA ALA A 272 -32.73 -1.32 -10.14
C ALA A 272 -31.91 -0.01 -10.09
N THR A 273 -32.53 1.16 -9.99
CA THR A 273 -31.83 2.44 -10.20
C THR A 273 -30.85 2.80 -9.05
N PRO A 274 -31.25 2.81 -7.76
CA PRO A 274 -30.36 3.21 -6.65
C PRO A 274 -29.23 2.20 -6.38
N LEU A 275 -29.49 0.90 -6.54
CA LEU A 275 -28.49 -0.15 -6.32
C LEU A 275 -27.46 -0.26 -7.46
N ARG A 276 -27.89 -0.02 -8.71
CA ARG A 276 -26.96 0.09 -9.84
C ARG A 276 -26.04 1.31 -9.71
N LEU A 277 -26.56 2.41 -9.16
CA LEU A 277 -25.74 3.57 -8.75
C LEU A 277 -24.73 3.20 -7.65
N ALA A 278 -25.09 2.36 -6.69
CA ALA A 278 -24.18 1.87 -5.65
C ALA A 278 -23.05 0.98 -6.22
N ALA A 279 -23.36 0.08 -7.15
CA ALA A 279 -22.36 -0.74 -7.83
C ALA A 279 -21.40 0.10 -8.69
N LEU A 280 -21.94 1.04 -9.48
CA LEU A 280 -21.16 1.95 -10.32
C LEU A 280 -20.27 2.89 -9.50
N SER A 281 -20.77 3.40 -8.37
CA SER A 281 -19.96 4.25 -7.49
C SER A 281 -18.81 3.46 -6.85
N PHE A 282 -19.03 2.21 -6.45
CA PHE A 282 -17.97 1.37 -5.90
C PHE A 282 -16.88 1.05 -6.93
N ASP A 283 -17.26 0.73 -8.17
CA ASP A 283 -16.31 0.50 -9.26
C ASP A 283 -15.46 1.75 -9.57
N ARG A 284 -16.07 2.94 -9.45
CA ARG A 284 -15.35 4.22 -9.52
C ARG A 284 -14.38 4.42 -8.36
N PHE A 285 -14.75 4.07 -7.12
CA PHE A 285 -13.83 4.14 -5.98
C PHE A 285 -12.62 3.22 -6.15
N GLN A 286 -12.82 2.01 -6.66
CA GLN A 286 -11.70 1.11 -6.96
C GLN A 286 -10.81 1.65 -8.06
N SER A 287 -11.41 2.13 -9.15
CA SER A 287 -10.69 2.76 -10.26
C SER A 287 -9.86 3.96 -9.78
N ALA A 288 -10.42 4.79 -8.90
CA ALA A 288 -9.72 5.92 -8.28
C ALA A 288 -8.56 5.46 -7.38
N SER A 289 -8.73 4.37 -6.64
CA SER A 289 -7.65 3.79 -5.82
C SER A 289 -6.49 3.27 -6.67
N ARG A 290 -6.79 2.62 -7.81
CA ARG A 290 -5.79 2.14 -8.77
C ARG A 290 -5.14 3.27 -9.55
N GLN A 291 -5.82 4.41 -9.71
CA GLN A 291 -5.29 5.57 -10.41
C GLN A 291 -3.99 6.08 -9.75
N PHE A 292 -3.91 6.05 -8.43
CA PHE A 292 -2.69 6.39 -7.70
C PHE A 292 -1.51 5.51 -8.11
N VAL A 293 -1.71 4.20 -8.18
CA VAL A 293 -0.67 3.25 -8.59
C VAL A 293 -0.29 3.48 -10.05
N ARG A 294 -1.28 3.63 -10.94
CA ARG A 294 -1.06 3.91 -12.37
C ARG A 294 -0.29 5.21 -12.60
N SER A 295 -0.47 6.23 -11.76
CA SER A 295 0.29 7.48 -11.86
C SER A 295 1.74 7.35 -11.40
N LEU A 296 2.05 6.39 -10.51
CA LEU A 296 3.40 6.16 -10.00
C LEU A 296 4.24 5.27 -10.92
N LEU A 297 3.63 4.32 -11.64
CA LEU A 297 4.34 3.37 -12.50
C LEU A 297 5.29 4.05 -13.52
N PRO A 298 4.89 5.12 -14.24
CA PRO A 298 5.77 5.81 -15.18
C PRO A 298 6.97 6.50 -14.52
N LEU A 299 6.91 6.79 -13.21
CA LEU A 299 8.01 7.45 -12.52
C LEU A 299 9.23 6.53 -12.34
N LEU A 300 9.03 5.20 -12.32
CA LEU A 300 10.14 4.23 -12.23
C LEU A 300 11.13 4.33 -13.40
N PRO A 301 10.72 4.24 -14.68
CA PRO A 301 11.63 4.42 -15.80
C PRO A 301 12.11 5.86 -15.96
N LEU A 302 11.30 6.87 -15.60
CA LEU A 302 11.72 8.27 -15.63
C LEU A 302 12.83 8.57 -14.61
N LEU A 303 12.78 7.98 -13.42
CA LEU A 303 13.86 8.07 -12.43
C LEU A 303 15.13 7.35 -12.92
N GLY A 304 14.98 6.22 -13.60
CA GLY A 304 16.10 5.55 -14.27
C GLY A 304 16.78 6.46 -15.31
N PHE A 305 15.99 7.02 -16.22
CA PHE A 305 16.47 7.99 -17.21
C PHE A 305 17.14 9.20 -16.55
N LEU A 306 16.55 9.76 -15.49
CA LEU A 306 17.16 10.84 -14.71
C LEU A 306 18.54 10.44 -14.17
N GLY A 307 18.68 9.20 -13.68
CA GLY A 307 19.96 8.64 -13.26
C GLY A 307 21.01 8.65 -14.37
N THR A 308 20.63 8.29 -15.60
CA THR A 308 21.54 8.39 -16.76
C THR A 308 21.88 9.82 -17.15
N VAL A 309 20.92 10.75 -17.11
CA VAL A 309 21.19 12.17 -17.44
C VAL A 309 22.17 12.79 -16.45
N ILE A 310 21.96 12.58 -15.15
CA ILE A 310 22.90 13.02 -14.10
C ILE A 310 24.27 12.35 -14.31
N GLY A 311 24.28 11.08 -14.70
CA GLY A 311 25.48 10.34 -15.02
C GLY A 311 26.30 10.91 -16.16
N LEU A 312 25.64 11.16 -17.29
CA LEU A 312 26.25 11.75 -18.48
C LEU A 312 26.76 13.16 -18.20
N ALA A 313 25.98 13.99 -17.49
CA ALA A 313 26.38 15.34 -17.12
C ALA A 313 27.67 15.35 -16.27
N SER A 314 27.76 14.44 -15.28
CA SER A 314 28.98 14.27 -14.46
C SER A 314 30.16 13.75 -15.29
N ALA A 315 29.94 12.77 -16.16
CA ALA A 315 31.02 12.24 -16.99
C ALA A 315 31.61 13.31 -17.94
N ILE A 316 30.76 14.22 -18.45
CA ILE A 316 31.18 15.34 -19.28
C ILE A 316 31.92 16.41 -18.46
N SER A 317 31.47 16.71 -17.22
CA SER A 317 32.17 17.68 -16.38
C SER A 317 33.57 17.22 -15.97
N ASP A 318 33.77 15.90 -15.89
CA ASP A 318 35.04 15.29 -15.50
C ASP A 318 36.04 15.19 -16.68
N LEU A 319 35.63 15.55 -17.90
CA LEU A 319 36.56 15.61 -19.03
C LEU A 319 37.54 16.78 -18.84
N PRO A 320 38.86 16.55 -18.98
CA PRO A 320 39.85 17.61 -18.85
C PRO A 320 39.60 18.71 -19.88
N HIS A 321 39.39 19.95 -19.40
CA HIS A 321 39.08 21.10 -20.26
C HIS A 321 40.30 21.54 -21.11
N ASP A 322 41.50 21.10 -20.75
CA ASP A 322 42.75 21.36 -21.48
C ASP A 322 43.20 20.12 -22.26
N LEU A 323 42.49 19.80 -23.35
CA LEU A 323 42.99 18.84 -24.34
C LEU A 323 44.23 19.34 -25.09
N ASN A 324 44.58 20.63 -24.91
CA ASN A 324 45.69 21.31 -25.59
C ASN A 324 46.89 21.62 -24.69
N ALA A 325 46.84 21.32 -23.38
CA ALA A 325 48.00 21.45 -22.50
C ALA A 325 48.93 20.24 -22.72
N SER A 326 49.79 20.41 -23.72
CA SER A 326 50.98 19.64 -24.07
C SER A 326 51.52 18.63 -23.06
N SER A 327 51.92 17.49 -23.65
CA SER A 327 52.97 16.53 -23.26
C SER A 327 52.65 15.38 -22.31
N GLY A 328 52.22 14.25 -22.91
CA GLY A 328 52.65 12.91 -22.48
C GLY A 328 51.81 12.19 -21.42
N HIS A 329 50.75 12.81 -20.87
CA HIS A 329 49.83 12.10 -19.98
C HIS A 329 48.74 11.40 -20.79
N ASN A 330 48.69 10.06 -20.69
CA ASN A 330 47.55 9.27 -21.17
C ASN A 330 46.28 9.77 -20.48
N VAL A 331 45.37 10.37 -21.24
CA VAL A 331 44.04 10.75 -20.76
C VAL A 331 43.34 9.48 -20.29
N ASP A 332 43.08 9.35 -18.98
CA ASP A 332 42.41 8.18 -18.43
C ASP A 332 40.90 8.26 -18.64
N ILE A 333 40.48 7.93 -19.85
CA ILE A 333 39.07 7.84 -20.26
C ILE A 333 38.35 6.69 -19.53
N SER A 334 39.11 5.73 -18.98
CA SER A 334 38.57 4.53 -18.32
C SER A 334 37.74 4.90 -17.09
N ALA A 335 38.16 5.90 -16.32
CA ALA A 335 37.41 6.41 -15.16
C ALA A 335 36.05 7.02 -15.57
N SER A 336 36.02 7.82 -16.63
CA SER A 336 34.79 8.39 -17.18
C SER A 336 33.85 7.32 -17.75
N LEU A 337 34.38 6.28 -18.39
CA LEU A 337 33.61 5.14 -18.91
C LEU A 337 33.04 4.25 -17.79
N ALA A 338 33.79 4.02 -16.71
CA ALA A 338 33.30 3.30 -15.54
C ALA A 338 32.16 4.06 -14.84
N GLY A 339 32.27 5.39 -14.73
CA GLY A 339 31.21 6.26 -14.26
C GLY A 339 29.94 6.19 -15.12
N LEU A 340 30.10 6.05 -16.44
CA LEU A 340 29.00 5.85 -17.40
C LEU A 340 28.25 4.53 -17.19
N ALA A 341 28.99 3.44 -16.94
CA ALA A 341 28.43 2.10 -16.77
C ALA A 341 27.48 2.00 -15.56
N VAL A 342 27.88 2.54 -14.40
CA VAL A 342 27.05 2.60 -13.17
C VAL A 342 25.74 3.37 -13.39
N LYS A 343 25.68 4.25 -14.40
CA LYS A 343 24.51 5.10 -14.65
C LYS A 343 23.50 4.40 -15.54
N PHE A 344 23.96 3.58 -16.48
CA PHE A 344 23.08 2.66 -17.21
C PHE A 344 22.42 1.62 -16.29
N GLU A 345 23.06 1.23 -15.19
CA GLU A 345 22.47 0.34 -14.19
C GLU A 345 21.18 0.93 -13.57
N THR A 346 21.13 2.24 -13.32
CA THR A 346 19.92 2.89 -12.78
C THR A 346 18.74 2.88 -13.75
N THR A 347 19.00 3.02 -15.05
CA THR A 347 17.96 2.87 -16.09
C THR A 347 17.49 1.43 -16.20
N LEU A 348 18.43 0.47 -16.20
CA LEU A 348 18.10 -0.95 -16.22
C LEU A 348 17.20 -1.31 -15.03
N LEU A 349 17.55 -0.85 -13.82
CA LEU A 349 16.73 -1.08 -12.63
C LEU A 349 15.33 -0.46 -12.76
N GLY A 350 15.24 0.80 -13.18
CA GLY A 350 13.96 1.49 -13.36
C GLY A 350 13.04 0.78 -14.35
N LEU A 351 13.60 0.26 -15.45
CA LEU A 351 12.86 -0.53 -16.45
C LEU A 351 12.39 -1.87 -15.88
N ILE A 352 13.28 -2.65 -15.25
CA ILE A 352 12.92 -3.95 -14.65
C ILE A 352 11.85 -3.76 -13.58
N ALA A 353 12.02 -2.79 -12.68
CA ALA A 353 11.04 -2.47 -11.65
C ALA A 353 9.68 -2.10 -12.27
N SER A 354 9.67 -1.29 -13.32
CA SER A 354 8.45 -0.90 -14.04
C SER A 354 7.74 -2.10 -14.68
N ILE A 355 8.48 -3.00 -15.33
CA ILE A 355 7.93 -4.21 -15.96
C ILE A 355 7.27 -5.11 -14.90
N ILE A 356 7.96 -5.36 -13.79
CA ILE A 356 7.44 -6.20 -12.69
C ILE A 356 6.15 -5.59 -12.12
N CYS A 357 6.18 -4.29 -11.79
CA CYS A 357 5.02 -3.58 -11.25
C CYS A 357 3.83 -3.56 -12.23
N SER A 358 4.10 -3.35 -13.52
CA SER A 358 3.07 -3.32 -14.58
C SER A 358 2.41 -4.69 -14.74
N LEU A 359 3.20 -5.75 -14.74
CA LEU A 359 2.69 -7.13 -14.82
C LEU A 359 1.85 -7.47 -13.58
N ALA A 360 2.34 -7.14 -12.39
CA ALA A 360 1.63 -7.42 -11.14
C ALA A 360 0.29 -6.66 -11.07
N LEU A 361 0.26 -5.39 -11.47
CA LEU A 361 -0.97 -4.60 -11.54
C LEU A 361 -1.95 -5.18 -12.58
N GLY A 362 -1.48 -5.52 -13.79
CA GLY A 362 -2.32 -6.11 -14.83
C GLY A 362 -2.93 -7.46 -14.44
N LEU A 363 -2.15 -8.30 -13.74
CA LEU A 363 -2.66 -9.57 -13.20
C LEU A 363 -3.76 -9.33 -12.15
N LEU A 364 -3.55 -8.39 -11.23
CA LEU A 364 -4.54 -8.04 -10.21
C LEU A 364 -5.83 -7.51 -10.84
N GLU A 365 -5.73 -6.55 -11.76
CA GLU A 365 -6.89 -5.96 -12.46
C GLU A 365 -7.69 -7.04 -13.21
N LYS A 366 -7.00 -7.95 -13.91
CA LYS A 366 -7.63 -9.11 -14.55
C LYS A 366 -8.44 -9.94 -13.55
N ARG A 367 -7.85 -10.28 -12.39
CA ARG A 367 -8.54 -11.06 -11.35
C ARG A 367 -9.73 -10.33 -10.75
N GLU A 368 -9.64 -9.02 -10.57
CA GLU A 368 -10.75 -8.19 -10.10
C GLU A 368 -11.91 -8.16 -11.10
N THR A 369 -11.63 -8.12 -12.41
CA THR A 369 -12.66 -8.24 -13.46
C THR A 369 -13.31 -9.62 -13.47
N GLU A 370 -12.52 -10.70 -13.39
CA GLU A 370 -13.03 -12.09 -13.29
C GLU A 370 -13.95 -12.25 -12.07
N LEU A 371 -13.58 -11.68 -10.93
CA LEU A 371 -14.39 -11.71 -9.70
C LEU A 371 -15.74 -11.01 -9.87
N ALA A 372 -15.75 -9.84 -10.53
CA ALA A 372 -17.00 -9.14 -10.79
C ALA A 372 -17.94 -9.94 -11.70
N ALA A 373 -17.39 -10.58 -12.73
CA ALA A 373 -18.15 -11.47 -13.61
C ALA A 373 -18.72 -12.69 -12.85
N MET A 374 -17.94 -13.30 -11.94
CA MET A 374 -18.42 -14.39 -11.10
C MET A 374 -19.60 -14.01 -10.22
N CYS A 375 -19.61 -12.81 -9.63
CA CYS A 375 -20.75 -12.34 -8.83
C CYS A 375 -22.05 -12.27 -9.66
N LEU A 376 -21.95 -11.81 -10.92
CA LEU A 376 -23.10 -11.74 -11.83
C LEU A 376 -23.62 -13.14 -12.18
N LEU A 377 -22.73 -14.06 -12.54
CA LEU A 377 -23.10 -15.44 -12.87
C LEU A 377 -23.76 -16.18 -11.70
N ILE A 378 -23.22 -16.03 -10.48
CA ILE A 378 -23.81 -16.65 -9.28
C ILE A 378 -25.20 -16.10 -9.00
N ALA A 379 -25.40 -14.79 -9.18
CA ALA A 379 -26.71 -14.19 -8.99
C ALA A 379 -27.71 -14.67 -10.05
N ASP A 380 -27.26 -14.90 -11.29
CA ASP A 380 -28.10 -15.38 -12.39
C ASP A 380 -28.52 -16.85 -12.21
N ASP A 381 -27.57 -17.75 -11.92
CA ASP A 381 -27.85 -19.18 -11.63
C ASP A 381 -28.83 -19.32 -10.46
N ALA A 382 -28.63 -18.52 -9.42
CA ALA A 382 -29.52 -18.51 -8.26
C ALA A 382 -30.94 -17.95 -8.56
N ARG A 383 -31.11 -17.20 -9.65
CA ARG A 383 -32.43 -16.74 -10.13
C ARG A 383 -33.13 -17.78 -10.98
N GLU A 384 -32.42 -18.47 -11.89
CA GLU A 384 -32.99 -19.53 -12.71
C GLU A 384 -33.56 -20.69 -11.87
N ALA A 385 -33.06 -20.85 -10.64
CA ALA A 385 -33.59 -21.80 -9.67
C ALA A 385 -34.91 -21.38 -8.98
N ARG A 386 -35.47 -20.19 -9.25
CA ARG A 386 -36.76 -19.71 -8.68
C ARG A 386 -37.97 -20.28 -9.43
#